data_AF-A0A087MBU6-F1
#
_entry.id   AF-A0A087MBU6-F1
#
_cell.length_a   1.000
_cell.length_b   1.000
_cell.length_c   1.000
_cell.angle_alpha   90.00
_cell.angle_beta   90.00
_cell.angle_gamma   90.00
#
_symmetry.space_group_name_H-M   'P 1'
#
loop_
_entity.id
_entity.type
_entity.pdbx_description
1 polymer ?
#
loop_
_entity_poly.entity_id
_entity_poly.type
_entity_poly.pdbx_seq_one_letter_code
_entity_poly.pdbx_strand_id
1 'polypeptide(L)'
;MHVYLIGLLEEVRPVERKDKKSGEMKPLIDVTITFSSKDNEGYLVKSTETLSYPVEMKLKFDPLKGKFIAVPHVFITTSNGNYLFPDEKMQFFTFDKDPLLQPPASK
;
A
#
# COMPACT_ATOMS: atom_id res chain seq x y z
N MET A 1 8.50 2.86 -15.12
CA MET A 1 7.91 4.04 -14.45
C MET A 1 7.39 3.56 -13.10
N HIS A 2 7.71 4.27 -12.02
CA HIS A 2 7.20 3.95 -10.68
C HIS A 2 6.10 4.95 -10.33
N VAL A 3 5.02 4.45 -9.74
CA VAL A 3 3.90 5.24 -9.24
C VAL A 3 3.82 5.00 -7.75
N TYR A 4 3.70 6.05 -6.96
CA TYR A 4 3.49 5.93 -5.53
C TYR A 4 2.00 6.05 -5.24
N LEU A 5 1.41 5.03 -4.64
CA LEU A 5 0.05 5.09 -4.12
C LEU A 5 0.11 5.47 -2.65
N ILE A 6 -0.58 6.54 -2.28
CA ILE A 6 -0.57 7.08 -0.92
C ILE A 6 -1.87 6.69 -0.24
N GLY A 7 -1.78 5.92 0.84
CA GLY A 7 -2.93 5.47 1.61
C GLY A 7 -2.66 5.40 3.09
N LEU A 8 -3.72 5.31 3.88
CA LEU A 8 -3.66 5.11 5.32
C LEU A 8 -3.32 3.66 5.63
N LEU A 9 -2.26 3.43 6.40
CA LEU A 9 -1.91 2.11 6.90
C LEU A 9 -2.82 1.76 8.09
N GLU A 10 -3.79 0.87 7.88
CA GLU A 10 -4.76 0.50 8.92
C GLU A 10 -4.28 -0.67 9.77
N GLU A 11 -3.77 -1.72 9.14
CA GLU A 11 -3.45 -2.97 9.82
C GLU A 11 -2.13 -3.59 9.32
N VAL A 12 -1.43 -4.25 10.24
CA VAL A 12 -0.27 -5.10 9.96
C VAL A 12 -0.49 -6.41 10.70
N ARG A 13 -0.78 -7.49 9.98
CA ARG A 13 -1.17 -8.78 10.53
C ARG A 13 -0.18 -9.87 10.12
N PRO A 14 0.45 -10.60 11.07
CA PRO A 14 1.22 -11.80 10.75
C PRO A 14 0.32 -12.88 10.14
N VAL A 15 0.81 -13.54 9.10
CA VAL A 15 0.13 -14.67 8.47
C VAL A 15 1.15 -15.73 8.08
N GLU A 16 0.72 -16.98 8.00
CA GLU A 16 1.53 -18.07 7.47
C GLU A 16 0.88 -18.62 6.21
N ARG A 17 1.64 -18.72 5.11
CA ARG A 17 1.14 -19.27 3.86
C ARG A 17 1.99 -20.45 3.42
N LYS A 18 1.32 -21.51 2.97
CA LYS A 18 1.99 -22.69 2.42
C LYS A 18 2.47 -22.40 1.01
N ASP A 19 3.76 -22.56 0.75
CA ASP A 19 4.31 -22.51 -0.60
C ASP A 19 3.80 -23.72 -1.40
N LYS A 20 3.15 -23.46 -2.54
CA LYS A 20 2.56 -24.52 -3.37
C LYS A 20 3.60 -25.42 -4.05
N LYS A 21 4.86 -24.96 -4.19
CA LYS A 21 5.95 -25.70 -4.82
C LYS A 21 6.77 -26.50 -3.81
N SER A 22 7.14 -25.91 -2.66
CA SER A 22 7.95 -26.60 -1.64
C SER A 22 7.14 -27.27 -0.54
N GLY A 23 5.88 -26.89 -0.34
CA GLY A 23 5.04 -27.39 0.74
C GLY A 23 5.36 -26.81 2.13
N GLU A 24 6.37 -25.94 2.22
CA GLU A 24 6.80 -25.29 3.45
C GLU A 24 5.88 -24.13 3.84
N MET A 25 5.72 -23.90 5.14
CA MET A 25 5.02 -22.73 5.65
C MET A 25 5.97 -21.53 5.64
N LYS A 26 5.60 -20.48 4.93
CA LYS A 26 6.35 -19.22 4.89
C LYS A 26 5.65 -18.18 5.76
N PRO A 27 6.32 -17.63 6.79
CA PRO A 27 5.79 -16.52 7.55
C PRO A 27 5.83 -15.25 6.71
N LEU A 28 4.73 -14.50 6.73
CA LEU A 28 4.53 -13.25 6.01
C LEU A 28 3.80 -12.26 6.94
N ILE A 29 3.66 -11.03 6.47
CA ILE A 29 2.68 -10.08 6.99
C ILE A 29 1.73 -9.68 5.87
N ASP A 30 0.46 -9.51 6.22
CA ASP A 30 -0.53 -8.83 5.41
C ASP A 30 -0.69 -7.39 5.96
N VAL A 31 -0.52 -6.42 5.06
CA VAL A 31 -0.55 -4.98 5.35
C VAL A 31 -1.77 -4.39 4.67
N THR A 32 -2.72 -3.86 5.45
CA THR A 32 -3.97 -3.29 4.94
C THR A 32 -3.83 -1.79 4.78
N ILE A 33 -4.06 -1.30 3.56
CA ILE A 33 -3.91 0.10 3.19
C ILE A 33 -5.22 0.60 2.59
N THR A 34 -5.73 1.71 3.11
CA THR A 34 -6.91 2.38 2.57
C THR A 34 -6.52 3.63 1.81
N PHE A 35 -6.82 3.65 0.52
CA PHE A 35 -6.74 4.80 -0.35
C PHE A 35 -8.08 5.54 -0.31
N SER A 36 -8.05 6.86 -0.23
CA SER A 36 -9.25 7.70 -0.24
C SER A 36 -9.15 8.79 -1.28
N SER A 37 -10.26 9.07 -1.95
CA SER A 37 -10.42 10.17 -2.89
C SER A 37 -11.86 10.71 -2.83
N LYS A 38 -12.16 11.70 -3.67
CA LYS A 38 -13.52 12.15 -3.94
C LYS A 38 -13.90 11.86 -5.38
N ASP A 39 -15.13 11.47 -5.62
CA ASP A 39 -15.66 11.37 -6.98
C ASP A 39 -16.02 12.77 -7.55
N ASN A 40 -16.58 12.78 -8.76
CA ASN A 40 -16.96 14.02 -9.45
C ASN A 40 -18.08 14.80 -8.73
N GLU A 41 -18.83 14.16 -7.85
CA GLU A 41 -19.91 14.76 -7.06
C GLU A 41 -19.43 15.17 -5.65
N GLY A 42 -18.17 14.87 -5.32
CA GLY A 42 -17.54 15.23 -4.05
C GLY A 42 -17.76 14.20 -2.94
N TYR A 43 -18.37 13.05 -3.20
CA TYR A 43 -18.53 11.98 -2.21
C TYR A 43 -17.22 11.26 -1.98
N LEU A 44 -17.01 10.84 -0.73
CA LEU A 44 -15.82 10.10 -0.34
C LEU A 44 -15.85 8.69 -0.93
N VAL A 45 -14.83 8.38 -1.73
CA VAL A 45 -14.57 7.04 -2.26
C VAL A 45 -13.37 6.47 -1.53
N LYS A 46 -13.48 5.22 -1.07
CA LYS A 46 -12.38 4.48 -0.45
C LYS A 46 -12.13 3.18 -1.21
N SER A 47 -10.86 2.83 -1.37
CA SER A 47 -10.41 1.53 -1.84
C SER A 47 -9.44 0.97 -0.81
N THR A 48 -9.70 -0.25 -0.32
CA THR A 48 -8.82 -0.92 0.63
C THR A 48 -8.14 -2.08 -0.05
N GLU A 49 -6.82 -2.13 0.04
CA GLU A 49 -6.01 -3.20 -0.50
C GLU A 49 -5.19 -3.86 0.61
N THR A 50 -4.91 -5.15 0.43
CA THR A 50 -4.05 -5.92 1.33
C THR A 50 -2.83 -6.37 0.57
N LEU A 51 -1.66 -5.92 1.00
CA LEU A 51 -0.37 -6.23 0.39
C LEU A 51 0.39 -7.19 1.30
N SER A 52 0.89 -8.30 0.75
CA SER A 52 1.67 -9.28 1.50
C SER A 52 3.17 -8.95 1.39
N TYR A 53 3.88 -8.98 2.51
CA TYR A 53 5.34 -8.77 2.58
C TYR A 53 6.02 -9.86 3.41
N PRO A 54 7.35 -10.04 3.27
CA PRO A 54 8.15 -10.86 4.18
C PRO A 54 7.99 -10.45 5.65
N VAL A 55 8.00 -11.43 6.56
CA VAL A 55 7.72 -11.19 7.99
C VAL A 55 8.69 -10.21 8.65
N GLU A 56 9.92 -10.11 8.13
CA GLU A 56 10.98 -9.22 8.62
C GLU A 56 10.60 -7.74 8.51
N MET A 57 9.71 -7.41 7.57
CA MET A 57 9.21 -6.05 7.37
C MET A 57 8.24 -5.61 8.48
N LYS A 58 7.77 -6.53 9.35
CA LYS A 58 6.82 -6.21 10.41
C LYS A 58 7.33 -5.10 11.33
N LEU A 59 8.61 -5.16 11.72
CA LEU A 59 9.22 -4.16 12.60
C LEU A 59 9.24 -2.75 11.97
N LYS A 60 9.21 -2.66 10.64
CA LYS A 60 9.13 -1.39 9.92
C LYS A 60 7.69 -0.88 9.82
N PHE A 61 6.72 -1.77 9.61
CA PHE A 61 5.32 -1.38 9.40
C PHE A 61 4.53 -1.16 10.69
N ASP A 62 4.76 -1.96 11.74
CA ASP A 62 4.06 -1.84 13.03
C ASP A 62 4.02 -0.39 13.59
N PRO A 63 5.15 0.36 13.65
CA PRO A 63 5.14 1.72 14.21
C PRO A 63 4.46 2.75 13.29
N LEU A 64 4.08 2.36 12.07
CA LEU A 64 3.48 3.25 11.07
C LEU A 64 1.96 3.09 10.97
N LYS A 65 1.36 2.19 11.75
CA LYS A 65 -0.10 2.04 11.80
C LYS A 65 -0.76 3.37 12.17
N GLY A 66 -1.81 3.73 11.43
CA GLY A 66 -2.49 5.01 11.53
C GLY A 66 -1.80 6.18 10.81
N LYS A 67 -0.66 5.95 10.15
CA LYS A 67 0.02 6.95 9.30
C LYS A 67 -0.28 6.73 7.82
N PHE A 68 -0.09 7.78 7.03
CA PHE A 68 -0.14 7.68 5.59
C PHE A 68 1.21 7.15 5.08
N ILE A 69 1.14 6.16 4.19
CA ILE A 69 2.31 5.58 3.54
C ILE A 69 2.19 5.70 2.03
N ALA A 70 3.28 6.09 1.37
CA ALA A 70 3.41 6.06 -0.08
C ALA A 70 4.13 4.78 -0.50
N VAL A 71 3.37 3.81 -1.01
CA VAL A 71 3.90 2.52 -1.45
C VAL A 71 4.27 2.60 -2.94
N PRO A 72 5.53 2.30 -3.30
CA PRO A 72 5.96 2.28 -4.68
C PRO A 72 5.29 1.10 -5.42
N HIS A 73 4.82 1.37 -6.62
CA HIS A 73 4.26 0.39 -7.53
C HIS A 73 4.94 0.49 -8.90
N VAL A 74 5.16 -0.67 -9.52
CA VAL A 74 5.56 -0.76 -10.94
C VAL A 74 4.31 -0.82 -11.78
N PHE A 75 4.25 0.08 -12.77
CA PHE A 75 3.20 0.06 -13.78
C PHE A 75 3.64 -0.78 -14.98
N ILE A 76 2.83 -1.77 -15.34
CA ILE A 76 3.07 -2.67 -16.47
C ILE A 76 1.90 -2.57 -17.43
N THR A 77 2.19 -2.21 -18.68
CA THR A 77 1.22 -2.24 -19.79
C THR A 77 1.41 -3.54 -20.57
N THR A 78 0.32 -4.26 -20.78
CA THR A 78 0.27 -5.47 -21.60
C THR A 78 -0.83 -5.32 -22.66
N SER A 79 -0.89 -6.23 -23.64
CA SER A 79 -2.00 -6.28 -24.61
C SER A 79 -3.37 -6.44 -23.96
N ASN A 80 -3.43 -6.98 -22.74
CA ASN A 80 -4.67 -7.31 -22.03
C ASN A 80 -5.06 -6.25 -20.99
N GLY A 81 -4.28 -5.17 -20.88
CA GLY A 81 -4.57 -4.07 -19.96
C GLY A 81 -3.35 -3.57 -19.20
N ASN A 82 -3.64 -2.70 -18.24
CA ASN A 82 -2.66 -2.02 -17.40
C ASN A 82 -2.76 -2.54 -15.97
N TYR A 83 -1.60 -2.81 -15.36
CA TYR A 83 -1.51 -3.40 -14.03
C TYR A 83 -0.53 -2.61 -13.16
N LEU A 84 -0.84 -2.51 -11.87
CA LEU A 84 0.02 -1.96 -10.84
C LEU A 84 0.40 -3.08 -9.87
N PHE A 85 1.69 -3.23 -9.61
CA PHE A 85 2.21 -4.20 -8.64
C PHE A 85 3.10 -3.48 -7.63
N PRO A 86 3.00 -3.79 -6.33
CA PRO A 86 3.92 -3.22 -5.34
C PRO A 86 5.37 -3.54 -5.69
N ASP A 87 6.27 -2.56 -5.53
CA ASP A 87 7.70 -2.74 -5.70
C ASP A 87 8.38 -2.93 -4.35
N GLU A 88 8.60 -4.19 -3.97
CA GLU A 88 9.22 -4.56 -2.69
C GLU A 88 10.70 -4.14 -2.56
N LYS A 89 11.36 -3.76 -3.67
CA LYS A 89 12.77 -3.33 -3.65
C LYS A 89 12.94 -1.86 -3.28
N MET A 90 11.88 -1.07 -3.42
CA MET A 90 11.91 0.36 -3.14
C MET A 90 11.41 0.65 -1.71
N GLN A 91 11.98 1.67 -1.09
CA GLN A 91 11.49 2.15 0.20
C GLN A 91 10.19 2.92 0.02
N PHE A 92 9.27 2.77 0.98
CA PHE A 92 8.05 3.58 1.07
C PHE A 92 8.34 4.86 1.86
N PHE A 93 7.56 5.91 1.60
CA PHE A 93 7.60 7.16 2.38
C PHE A 93 6.46 7.22 3.38
N THR A 94 6.62 7.99 4.45
CA THR A 94 5.65 8.09 5.54
C THR A 94 5.26 9.55 5.78
N PHE A 95 3.99 9.76 6.13
CA PHE A 95 3.42 11.08 6.41
C PHE A 95 2.47 10.98 7.60
N ASP A 96 2.51 11.96 8.51
CA ASP A 96 1.61 12.01 9.66
C ASP A 96 0.18 12.47 9.28
N LYS A 97 0.02 13.08 8.09
CA LYS A 97 -1.25 13.52 7.52
C LYS A 97 -1.28 13.20 6.03
N ASP A 98 -2.46 13.15 5.44
CA ASP A 98 -2.62 12.96 4.00
C ASP A 98 -1.91 14.10 3.24
N PRO A 99 -0.82 13.82 2.50
CA PRO A 99 -0.09 14.85 1.78
C PRO A 99 -0.85 15.40 0.57
N LEU A 100 -1.92 14.73 0.13
CA LEU A 100 -2.75 15.15 -1.00
C LEU A 100 -3.88 16.11 -0.59
N LEU A 101 -4.17 16.21 0.71
CA LEU A 101 -5.19 17.11 1.27
C LEU A 101 -4.61 18.48 1.69
N GLN A 102 -3.65 19.04 0.94
CA GLN A 102 -3.22 20.41 1.20
C GLN A 102 -4.37 21.38 0.87
N PRO A 103 -4.65 22.38 1.72
CA PRO A 103 -5.61 23.41 1.37
C PRO A 103 -5.14 24.11 0.08
N PRO A 104 -6.07 24.56 -0.79
CA PRO A 104 -5.69 25.28 -1.98
C PRO A 104 -4.81 26.47 -1.56
N ALA A 105 -3.62 26.57 -2.16
CA ALA A 105 -2.71 27.68 -1.90
C ALA A 105 -3.49 28.99 -2.09
N SER A 106 -3.69 29.73 -1.01
CA SER A 106 -4.27 31.07 -1.04
C SER A 106 -3.42 31.91 -2.00
N LYS A 107 -4.00 32.29 -3.13
CA LYS A 107 -3.43 33.34 -3.99
C LYS A 107 -3.81 34.70 -3.45
#